data_AF-A0A0C4FEH9-F1
#
_entry.id   AF-A0A0C4FEH9-F1
#
_cell.length_a   1.000
_cell.length_b   1.000
_cell.length_c   1.000
_cell.angle_alpha   90.00
_cell.angle_beta   90.00
_cell.angle_gamma   90.00
#
_symmetry.space_group_name_H-M   'P 1'
#
loop_
_entity.id
_entity.type
_entity.pdbx_description
1 polymer ?
#
loop_
_entity_poly.entity_id
_entity_poly.type
_entity_poly.pdbx_seq_one_letter_code
_entity_poly.pdbx_strand_id
1 'polypeptide(L)'
;MPAVAEGPRLRSILHPEDGKEADVDDHRYIGADGKVQKKYTLTDRLWQYLQGYAEKHRQAGNGFGCSVVGPTDTSRTLSARYYKDGSEILISRGKRRNPRRLTPRECARLMGYPDTFRIPVSDTRAYKQFGNSVVVPLIAEVAAAMEA
;
A
#
# COMPACT_ATOMS: atom_id res chain seq x y z
N MET A 1 -11.35 -15.46 -15.13
CA MET A 1 -10.27 -14.64 -14.54
C MET A 1 -9.58 -13.87 -15.67
N PRO A 2 -9.43 -12.54 -15.59
CA PRO A 2 -8.68 -11.77 -16.57
C PRO A 2 -7.21 -12.21 -16.60
N ALA A 3 -6.52 -11.99 -17.72
CA ALA A 3 -5.09 -12.28 -17.81
C ALA A 3 -4.30 -11.41 -16.81
N VAL A 4 -3.20 -11.91 -16.24
CA VAL A 4 -2.36 -11.15 -15.28
C VAL A 4 -1.91 -9.80 -15.86
N ALA A 5 -1.64 -9.77 -17.17
CA ALA A 5 -1.31 -8.54 -17.90
C ALA A 5 -2.43 -7.48 -17.86
N GLU A 6 -3.68 -7.88 -17.74
CA GLU A 6 -4.87 -7.03 -17.70
C GLU A 6 -5.33 -6.71 -16.26
N GLY A 7 -4.68 -7.31 -15.26
CA GLY A 7 -5.01 -7.10 -13.85
C GLY A 7 -4.81 -5.65 -13.39
N PRO A 8 -5.51 -5.24 -12.32
CA PRO A 8 -5.39 -3.90 -11.77
C PRO A 8 -3.94 -3.56 -11.41
N ARG A 9 -3.57 -2.31 -11.65
CA ARG A 9 -2.25 -1.75 -11.29
C ARG A 9 -2.40 -0.81 -10.12
N LEU A 10 -1.30 -0.53 -9.42
CA LEU A 10 -1.34 0.29 -8.21
C LEU A 10 -2.02 1.66 -8.39
N ARG A 11 -2.02 2.25 -9.59
CA ARG A 11 -2.78 3.48 -9.88
C ARG A 11 -4.27 3.40 -9.50
N SER A 12 -4.88 2.21 -9.48
CA SER A 12 -6.29 2.06 -9.14
C SER A 12 -6.57 2.11 -7.64
N ILE A 13 -5.55 1.99 -6.79
CA ILE A 13 -5.69 2.00 -5.32
C ILE A 13 -5.05 3.23 -4.68
N LEU A 14 -4.10 3.86 -5.35
CA LEU A 14 -3.39 5.02 -4.83
C LEU A 14 -4.28 6.27 -4.84
N HIS A 15 -4.08 7.13 -3.85
CA HIS A 15 -4.60 8.50 -3.89
C HIS A 15 -4.08 9.19 -5.16
N PRO A 16 -4.93 9.83 -5.99
CA PRO A 16 -4.49 10.50 -7.22
C PRO A 16 -3.63 11.75 -6.95
N GLU A 17 -3.73 12.34 -5.75
CA GLU A 17 -2.99 13.54 -5.34
C GLU A 17 -3.23 14.78 -6.25
N ASP A 18 -4.38 14.82 -6.94
CA ASP A 18 -4.80 15.89 -7.86
C ASP A 18 -5.87 16.84 -7.28
N GLY A 19 -6.25 16.65 -6.01
CA GLY A 19 -7.25 17.46 -5.32
C GLY A 19 -8.71 17.07 -5.59
N LYS A 20 -8.97 16.06 -6.43
CA LYS A 20 -10.34 15.67 -6.80
C LYS A 20 -10.91 14.53 -5.97
N GLU A 21 -10.07 13.84 -5.22
CA GLU A 21 -10.51 12.76 -4.34
C GLU A 21 -11.35 13.32 -3.19
N ALA A 22 -12.53 12.75 -2.98
CA ALA A 22 -13.37 13.07 -1.84
C ALA A 22 -12.72 12.55 -0.55
N ASP A 23 -12.57 13.42 0.45
CA ASP A 23 -12.04 13.03 1.74
C ASP A 23 -13.13 12.40 2.62
N VAL A 24 -13.12 11.08 2.69
CA VAL A 24 -14.02 10.29 3.56
C VAL A 24 -13.37 9.92 4.90
N ASP A 25 -12.14 10.34 5.13
CA ASP A 25 -11.31 9.96 6.26
C ASP A 25 -10.94 11.15 7.15
N ASP A 26 -11.66 12.27 7.05
CA ASP A 26 -11.52 13.46 7.89
C ASP A 26 -10.07 13.96 7.97
N HIS A 27 -9.45 14.15 6.80
CA HIS A 27 -8.07 14.61 6.67
C HIS A 27 -7.09 13.75 7.47
N ARG A 28 -7.31 12.43 7.56
CA ARG A 28 -6.35 11.52 8.20
C ARG A 28 -5.26 11.05 7.25
N TYR A 29 -5.55 10.95 5.95
CA TYR A 29 -4.67 10.34 4.96
C TYR A 29 -4.22 11.32 3.88
N ILE A 30 -5.16 12.12 3.38
CA ILE A 30 -4.90 13.25 2.49
C ILE A 30 -5.03 14.56 3.27
N GLY A 31 -4.37 15.61 2.80
CA GLY A 31 -4.53 16.97 3.31
C GLY A 31 -5.63 17.73 2.57
N ALA A 32 -5.92 18.94 3.02
CA ALA A 32 -6.86 19.84 2.33
C ALA A 32 -6.43 20.19 0.89
N ASP A 33 -5.14 20.04 0.56
CA ASP A 33 -4.60 20.18 -0.80
C ASP A 33 -4.74 18.92 -1.65
N GLY A 34 -5.42 17.88 -1.13
CA GLY A 34 -5.62 16.59 -1.76
C GLY A 34 -4.38 15.72 -1.84
N LYS A 35 -3.25 16.12 -1.23
CA LYS A 35 -2.01 15.35 -1.26
C LYS A 35 -1.93 14.40 -0.09
N VAL A 36 -1.20 13.30 -0.27
CA VAL A 36 -0.94 12.35 0.81
C VAL A 36 -0.13 13.05 1.90
N GLN A 37 -0.52 12.85 3.15
CA GLN A 37 0.16 13.49 4.27
C GLN A 37 1.63 13.13 4.35
N LYS A 38 2.45 14.13 4.73
CA LYS A 38 3.91 14.01 4.84
C LYS A 38 4.34 12.88 5.79
N LYS A 39 3.53 12.54 6.81
CA LYS A 39 3.79 11.45 7.76
C LYS A 39 3.92 10.06 7.12
N TYR A 40 3.42 9.87 5.90
CA TYR A 40 3.59 8.63 5.14
C TYR A 40 4.90 8.57 4.36
N THR A 41 5.55 9.72 4.11
CA THR A 41 6.85 9.77 3.45
C THR A 41 7.94 9.31 4.42
N LEU A 42 8.85 8.45 3.95
CA LEU A 42 9.95 7.99 4.78
C LEU A 42 10.92 9.14 5.09
N THR A 43 11.42 9.14 6.33
CA THR A 43 12.52 10.03 6.73
C THR A 43 13.82 9.59 6.06
N ASP A 44 14.78 10.51 5.89
CA ASP A 44 16.07 10.21 5.26
C ASP A 44 16.80 9.08 5.98
N ARG A 45 16.80 9.10 7.32
CA ARG A 45 17.41 8.06 8.15
C ARG A 45 16.79 6.68 7.92
N LEU A 46 15.46 6.60 7.87
CA LEU A 46 14.77 5.31 7.65
C LEU A 46 14.99 4.82 6.22
N TRP A 47 14.98 5.72 5.25
CA TRP A 47 15.22 5.35 3.85
C TRP A 47 16.65 4.83 3.64
N GLN A 48 17.65 5.53 4.15
CA GLN A 48 19.05 5.09 4.14
C GLN A 48 19.22 3.72 4.80
N TYR A 49 18.57 3.50 5.94
CA TYR A 49 18.59 2.21 6.63
C TYR A 49 18.01 1.08 5.76
N LEU A 50 16.84 1.28 5.15
CA LEU A 50 16.21 0.27 4.31
C LEU A 50 17.04 -0.05 3.05
N GLN A 51 17.66 0.96 2.45
CA GLN A 51 18.57 0.78 1.31
C GLN A 51 19.79 -0.06 1.70
N GLY A 52 20.45 0.28 2.83
CA GLY A 52 21.60 -0.48 3.32
C GLY A 52 21.24 -1.92 3.72
N TYR A 53 20.06 -2.11 4.32
CA TYR A 53 19.54 -3.44 4.66
C TYR A 53 19.28 -4.29 3.41
N ALA A 54 18.63 -3.73 2.40
CA ALA A 54 18.39 -4.41 1.13
C ALA A 54 19.71 -4.78 0.41
N GLU A 55 20.71 -3.90 0.43
CA GLU A 55 22.03 -4.17 -0.14
C GLU A 55 22.73 -5.33 0.57
N LYS A 56 22.78 -5.28 1.90
CA LYS A 56 23.38 -6.35 2.72
C LYS A 56 22.74 -7.71 2.44
N HIS A 57 21.41 -7.76 2.33
CA HIS A 57 20.72 -9.01 2.03
C HIS A 57 20.97 -9.49 0.60
N ARG A 58 21.04 -8.58 -0.38
CA ARG A 58 21.38 -8.92 -1.76
C ARG A 58 22.80 -9.50 -1.88
N GLN A 59 23.78 -8.92 -1.21
CA GLN A 59 25.16 -9.42 -1.17
C GLN A 59 25.26 -10.81 -0.53
N ALA A 60 24.40 -11.11 0.44
CA ALA A 60 24.30 -12.42 1.06
C ALA A 60 23.51 -13.46 0.23
N GLY A 61 23.08 -13.12 -1.00
CA GLY A 61 22.29 -14.01 -1.87
C GLY A 61 20.84 -14.20 -1.44
N ASN A 62 20.34 -13.36 -0.53
CA ASN A 62 18.98 -13.47 0.01
C ASN A 62 18.00 -12.59 -0.78
N GLY A 63 16.78 -13.08 -1.01
CA GLY A 63 15.69 -12.33 -1.66
C GLY A 63 14.96 -11.29 -0.79
N PHE A 64 15.56 -10.88 0.33
CA PHE A 64 14.95 -9.94 1.28
C PHE A 64 15.37 -8.49 1.01
N GLY A 65 14.49 -7.52 1.31
CA GLY A 65 14.77 -6.09 1.15
C GLY A 65 13.51 -5.27 0.93
N CYS A 66 13.66 -3.95 0.73
CA CYS A 66 12.57 -3.06 0.40
C CYS A 66 12.24 -3.05 -1.11
N SER A 67 10.98 -2.83 -1.47
CA SER A 67 10.56 -2.68 -2.87
C SER A 67 9.94 -1.31 -3.07
N VAL A 68 10.49 -0.58 -4.04
CA VAL A 68 9.94 0.67 -4.51
C VAL A 68 9.17 0.40 -5.79
N VAL A 69 7.89 0.74 -5.80
CA VAL A 69 6.95 0.48 -6.91
C VAL A 69 6.25 1.78 -7.32
N GLY A 70 5.88 1.86 -8.59
CA GLY A 70 5.14 2.97 -9.19
C GLY A 70 3.68 2.63 -9.51
N PRO A 71 2.91 3.60 -10.02
CA PRO A 71 1.48 3.44 -10.31
C PRO A 71 1.16 2.39 -11.39
N THR A 72 2.12 2.06 -12.25
CA THR A 72 1.96 1.08 -13.33
C THR A 72 2.28 -0.35 -12.90
N ASP A 73 2.83 -0.52 -11.71
CA ASP A 73 3.34 -1.80 -11.23
C ASP A 73 2.28 -2.56 -10.41
N THR A 74 2.61 -3.80 -10.08
CA THR A 74 1.94 -4.61 -9.04
C THR A 74 2.80 -4.61 -7.78
N SER A 75 2.18 -4.70 -6.60
CA SER A 75 2.92 -4.78 -5.35
C SER A 75 3.31 -6.21 -4.98
N ARG A 76 4.25 -6.34 -4.04
CA ARG A 76 4.37 -7.56 -3.23
C ARG A 76 3.16 -7.69 -2.30
N THR A 77 3.06 -8.82 -1.61
CA THR A 77 2.01 -9.06 -0.60
C THR A 77 2.10 -8.04 0.54
N LEU A 78 0.95 -7.44 0.87
CA LEU A 78 0.80 -6.63 2.08
C LEU A 78 0.81 -7.58 3.29
N SER A 79 1.92 -7.65 4.00
CA SER A 79 2.08 -8.59 5.12
C SER A 79 1.55 -8.00 6.43
N ALA A 80 1.28 -8.85 7.42
CA ALA A 80 1.02 -8.43 8.80
C ALA A 80 2.18 -7.67 9.46
N ARG A 81 3.40 -7.71 8.90
CA ARG A 81 4.59 -6.97 9.36
C ARG A 81 4.64 -5.54 8.83
N TYR A 82 3.83 -5.20 7.81
CA TYR A 82 3.85 -3.91 7.12
C TYR A 82 3.80 -2.69 8.06
N TYR A 83 3.12 -2.82 9.20
CA TYR A 83 3.02 -1.75 10.21
C TYR A 83 4.37 -1.27 10.76
N LYS A 84 5.45 -2.08 10.68
CA LYS A 84 6.76 -1.73 11.22
C LYS A 84 7.45 -0.64 10.40
N ASP A 85 7.76 -0.97 9.15
CA ASP A 85 8.58 -0.15 8.26
C ASP A 85 7.96 0.03 6.86
N GLY A 86 6.95 -0.76 6.51
CA GLY A 86 6.30 -0.76 5.19
C GLY A 86 7.23 -1.19 4.05
N SER A 87 8.35 -1.83 4.35
CA SER A 87 9.42 -2.13 3.38
C SER A 87 8.94 -3.01 2.22
N GLU A 88 7.89 -3.80 2.42
CA GLU A 88 7.32 -4.66 1.39
C GLU A 88 6.81 -3.87 0.18
N ILE A 89 6.21 -2.70 0.42
CA ILE A 89 5.53 -1.88 -0.58
C ILE A 89 5.77 -0.40 -0.28
N LEU A 90 6.73 0.20 -0.97
CA LEU A 90 7.04 1.63 -0.91
C LEU A 90 6.67 2.29 -2.25
N ILE A 91 5.89 3.36 -2.20
CA ILE A 91 5.43 4.07 -3.39
C ILE A 91 6.46 5.11 -3.80
N SER A 92 6.92 5.00 -5.04
CA SER A 92 7.84 5.96 -5.66
C SER A 92 7.18 7.33 -5.76
N ARG A 93 7.94 8.37 -5.42
CA ARG A 93 7.52 9.78 -5.55
C ARG A 93 8.27 10.52 -6.64
N GLY A 94 8.98 9.79 -7.50
CA GLY A 94 9.88 10.32 -8.52
C GLY A 94 11.35 10.30 -8.10
N LYS A 95 12.22 10.73 -9.02
CA LYS A 95 13.68 10.73 -8.80
C LYS A 95 14.05 11.67 -7.64
N ARG A 96 15.05 11.27 -6.84
CA ARG A 96 15.62 12.04 -5.72
C ARG A 96 14.61 12.42 -4.61
N ARG A 97 13.52 11.68 -4.49
CA ARG A 97 12.56 11.84 -3.39
C ARG A 97 12.44 10.54 -2.63
N ASN A 98 12.37 10.63 -1.31
CA ASN A 98 12.12 9.44 -0.49
C ASN A 98 10.75 8.86 -0.85
N PRO A 99 10.65 7.53 -0.95
CA PRO A 99 9.37 6.90 -1.18
C PRO A 99 8.47 7.04 0.06
N ARG A 100 7.19 6.74 -0.12
CA ARG A 100 6.22 6.72 0.98
C ARG A 100 5.64 5.34 1.21
N ARG A 101 5.09 5.12 2.40
CA ARG A 101 4.22 3.97 2.65
C ARG A 101 2.84 4.21 2.02
N LEU A 102 2.09 3.13 1.85
CA LEU A 102 0.66 3.18 1.60
C LEU A 102 -0.04 3.81 2.79
N THR A 103 -1.12 4.54 2.54
CA THR A 103 -2.06 4.94 3.60
C THR A 103 -2.95 3.75 3.97
N PRO A 104 -3.58 3.73 5.16
CA PRO A 104 -4.57 2.72 5.50
C PRO A 104 -5.73 2.62 4.49
N ARG A 105 -6.16 3.75 3.89
CA ARG A 105 -7.17 3.75 2.82
C ARG A 105 -6.68 3.03 1.57
N GLU A 106 -5.45 3.29 1.14
CA GLU A 106 -4.85 2.58 0.00
C GLU A 106 -4.66 1.08 0.31
N CYS A 107 -4.34 0.71 1.56
CA CYS A 107 -4.33 -0.69 1.99
C CYS A 107 -5.72 -1.34 1.92
N ALA A 108 -6.77 -0.63 2.33
CA ALA A 108 -8.15 -1.12 2.24
C ALA A 108 -8.53 -1.38 0.76
N ARG A 109 -8.23 -0.42 -0.12
CA ARG A 109 -8.43 -0.55 -1.57
C ARG A 109 -7.63 -1.71 -2.17
N LEU A 110 -6.38 -1.89 -1.73
CA LEU A 110 -5.53 -3.01 -2.17
C LEU A 110 -6.13 -4.37 -1.82
N MET A 111 -6.78 -4.48 -0.66
CA MET A 111 -7.50 -5.69 -0.24
C MET A 111 -8.91 -5.78 -0.85
N GLY A 112 -9.34 -4.79 -1.63
CA GLY A 112 -10.62 -4.75 -2.34
C GLY A 112 -11.81 -4.29 -1.51
N TYR A 113 -11.58 -3.61 -0.38
CA TYR A 113 -12.65 -2.94 0.37
C TYR A 113 -13.15 -1.70 -0.37
N PRO A 114 -14.44 -1.36 -0.26
CA PRO A 114 -14.98 -0.15 -0.87
C PRO A 114 -14.44 1.11 -0.19
N ASP A 115 -14.46 2.24 -0.91
CA ASP A 115 -14.05 3.55 -0.37
C ASP A 115 -14.88 4.01 0.83
N THR A 116 -16.11 3.50 0.94
CA THR A 116 -17.01 3.75 2.10
C THR A 116 -16.60 2.99 3.36
N PHE A 117 -15.64 2.07 3.29
CA PHE A 117 -15.19 1.27 4.44
C PHE A 117 -14.60 2.18 5.53
N ARG A 118 -15.16 2.17 6.73
CA ARG A 118 -14.71 3.02 7.84
C ARG A 118 -13.48 2.42 8.52
N ILE A 119 -12.48 3.25 8.81
CA ILE A 119 -11.24 2.83 9.49
C ILE A 119 -11.16 3.52 10.86
N PRO A 120 -11.87 3.04 11.90
CA PRO A 120 -11.96 3.71 13.20
C PRO A 120 -10.74 3.48 14.10
N VAL A 121 -9.71 2.78 13.62
CA VAL A 121 -8.51 2.43 14.38
C VAL A 121 -7.30 3.25 13.93
N SER A 122 -6.23 3.23 14.73
CA SER A 122 -4.95 3.85 14.35
C SER A 122 -4.31 3.16 13.15
N ASP A 123 -3.47 3.89 12.42
CA ASP A 123 -2.74 3.38 11.24
C ASP A 123 -2.03 2.05 11.52
N THR A 124 -1.33 1.95 12.65
CA THR A 124 -0.62 0.72 13.05
C THR A 124 -1.57 -0.48 13.16
N ARG A 125 -2.77 -0.28 13.72
CA ARG A 125 -3.77 -1.36 13.84
C ARG A 125 -4.40 -1.65 12.47
N ALA A 126 -4.69 -0.63 11.68
CA ALA A 126 -5.22 -0.80 10.33
C ALA A 126 -4.28 -1.62 9.44
N TYR A 127 -2.97 -1.31 9.44
CA TYR A 127 -1.98 -2.10 8.69
C TYR A 127 -1.96 -3.57 9.12
N LYS A 128 -2.06 -3.86 10.42
CA LYS A 128 -2.14 -5.23 10.93
C LYS A 128 -3.43 -5.94 10.52
N GLN A 129 -4.56 -5.22 10.50
CA GLN A 129 -5.84 -5.77 10.07
C GLN A 129 -5.82 -6.09 8.58
N PHE A 130 -5.42 -5.14 7.74
CA PHE A 130 -5.37 -5.35 6.29
C PHE A 130 -4.31 -6.38 5.88
N GLY A 131 -3.14 -6.39 6.52
CA GLY A 131 -2.10 -7.39 6.24
C GLY A 131 -2.41 -8.80 6.74
N ASN A 132 -3.45 -8.98 7.58
CA ASN A 132 -4.00 -10.28 7.96
C ASN A 132 -5.35 -10.55 7.27
N SER A 133 -5.82 -9.65 6.42
CA SER A 133 -7.09 -9.82 5.73
C SER A 133 -6.93 -10.69 4.48
N VAL A 134 -8.07 -11.07 3.93
CA VAL A 134 -8.22 -11.75 2.65
C VAL A 134 -8.58 -10.73 1.57
N VAL A 135 -8.33 -11.08 0.30
CA VAL A 135 -8.74 -10.24 -0.83
C VAL A 135 -10.25 -10.35 -1.00
N VAL A 136 -10.98 -9.27 -0.72
CA VAL A 136 -12.46 -9.28 -0.64
C VAL A 136 -13.13 -9.77 -1.94
N PRO A 137 -12.74 -9.28 -3.14
CA PRO A 137 -13.32 -9.79 -4.39
C PRO A 137 -13.10 -11.28 -4.60
N LEU A 138 -11.95 -11.83 -4.18
CA LEU A 138 -11.68 -13.26 -4.30
C LEU A 138 -12.67 -14.09 -3.46
N ILE A 139 -12.95 -13.65 -2.24
CA ILE A 139 -13.91 -14.34 -1.37
C ILE A 139 -15.33 -14.26 -1.92
N ALA A 140 -15.71 -13.13 -2.53
CA ALA A 140 -17.00 -13.00 -3.19
C ALA A 140 -17.17 -14.02 -4.33
N GLU A 141 -16.15 -14.20 -5.18
CA GLU A 141 -16.17 -15.21 -6.24
C GLU A 141 -16.25 -16.65 -5.70
N VAL A 142 -15.51 -16.95 -4.62
CA VAL A 142 -15.58 -18.28 -3.97
C VAL A 142 -16.99 -18.53 -3.42
N ALA A 143 -17.61 -17.54 -2.77
CA ALA A 143 -18.96 -17.67 -2.24
C ALA A 143 -19.98 -17.91 -3.36
N ALA A 144 -19.91 -17.15 -4.46
CA ALA A 144 -20.80 -17.33 -5.61
C ALA A 144 -20.65 -18.72 -6.25
N ALA A 145 -19.43 -19.26 -6.30
CA ALA A 145 -19.17 -20.60 -6.81
C ALA A 145 -19.68 -21.73 -5.90
N MET A 146 -19.90 -21.48 -4.60
CA MET A 146 -20.45 -22.45 -3.66
C MET A 146 -21.99 -22.49 -3.67
N GLU A 147 -22.65 -21.46 -4.21
CA GLU A 147 -24.12 -21.40 -4.34
C GLU A 147 -24.63 -22.03 -5.65
N ALA A 148 -23.73 -22.35 -6.59
CA ALA A 148 -24.02 -23.00 -7.87
C ALA A 148 -23.99 -24.54 -7.77
#